data_AF-A0A2T0K4R9-F1
#
_entry.id   AF-A0A2T0K4R9-F1
#
_cell.length_a   1.000
_cell.length_b   1.000
_cell.length_c   1.000
_cell.angle_alpha   90.00
_cell.angle_beta   90.00
_cell.angle_gamma   90.00
#
_symmetry.space_group_name_H-M   'P 1'
#
loop_
_entity.id
_entity.type
_entity.pdbx_description
1 polymer ?
#
loop_
_entity_poly.entity_id
_entity_poly.type
_entity_poly.pdbx_seq_one_letter_code
_entity_poly.pdbx_strand_id
1 'polypeptide(L)'
;MHHHNHYYGQTHILSRYCGLDDEHPPRIRGYLQHGWNVGCGWNPVHEFFDGAWRYTWSDAPRRRGHSLGRRNYHVVGAPFLYLMELEPDLGAVPEAERSGTLWFLFHGWEGGGKGGKIQGDHARLISEIRETETEPVTISLYYTEFERPEVRRAYEKAGFEVICFGKRGWNYEGTDRRFLYKQLETFRRFKRVAANRLSTAVFFGVAAGCTPAVYGDPMALEGDNPLFGGQARIARLWPEMLGKEIDLEAARATTDVELGRPYLMPPAEMRMLLDWNARD
;
A
#
# COMPACT_ATOMS: atom_id res chain seq x y z
N MET A 1 10.43 -11.40 -16.32
CA MET A 1 9.56 -10.33 -15.75
C MET A 1 10.47 -9.40 -14.95
N HIS A 2 10.00 -8.27 -14.40
CA HIS A 2 10.72 -7.63 -13.29
C HIS A 2 10.13 -8.13 -11.98
N HIS A 3 10.96 -8.56 -11.02
CA HIS A 3 10.48 -9.26 -9.82
C HIS A 3 9.55 -8.42 -8.93
N HIS A 4 9.65 -7.08 -9.01
CA HIS A 4 8.74 -6.16 -8.29
C HIS A 4 7.26 -6.35 -8.63
N ASN A 5 6.94 -6.89 -9.80
CA ASN A 5 5.55 -7.12 -10.20
C ASN A 5 4.86 -8.17 -9.31
N HIS A 6 5.63 -9.05 -8.66
CA HIS A 6 5.09 -10.04 -7.73
C HIS A 6 4.92 -9.50 -6.31
N TYR A 7 5.50 -8.34 -5.97
CA TYR A 7 5.42 -7.81 -4.61
C TYR A 7 3.98 -7.76 -4.11
N TYR A 8 3.78 -8.27 -2.90
CA TYR A 8 2.48 -8.36 -2.24
C TYR A 8 1.43 -9.22 -2.96
N GLY A 9 1.84 -10.05 -3.93
CA GLY A 9 0.93 -10.93 -4.68
C GLY A 9 0.19 -10.26 -5.84
N GLN A 10 0.59 -9.06 -6.27
CA GLN A 10 -0.20 -8.25 -7.21
C GLN A 10 -0.41 -8.90 -8.58
N THR A 11 0.64 -9.46 -9.20
CA THR A 11 0.49 -10.16 -10.49
C THR A 11 -0.40 -11.41 -10.34
N HIS A 12 -0.33 -12.10 -9.19
CA HIS A 12 -1.18 -13.27 -8.93
C HIS A 12 -2.66 -12.87 -8.89
N ILE A 13 -3.00 -11.78 -8.21
CA ILE A 13 -4.36 -11.22 -8.18
C ILE A 13 -4.85 -10.86 -9.59
N LEU A 14 -4.04 -10.14 -10.38
CA LEU A 14 -4.43 -9.76 -11.73
C LEU A 14 -4.60 -10.97 -12.65
N SER A 15 -3.75 -12.00 -12.51
CA SER A 15 -3.86 -13.26 -13.26
C SER A 15 -5.18 -13.96 -12.95
N ARG A 16 -5.51 -14.11 -11.66
CA ARG A 16 -6.78 -14.69 -11.21
C ARG A 16 -7.99 -13.90 -11.69
N TYR A 17 -7.93 -12.56 -11.62
CA TYR A 17 -8.95 -11.67 -12.16
C TYR A 17 -9.18 -11.91 -13.66
N CYS A 18 -8.11 -12.20 -14.40
CA CYS A 18 -8.15 -12.52 -15.82
C CYS A 18 -8.60 -13.96 -16.14
N GLY A 19 -8.87 -14.80 -15.14
CA GLY A 19 -9.18 -16.22 -15.31
C GLY A 19 -7.99 -17.05 -15.78
N LEU A 20 -6.77 -16.64 -15.41
CA LEU A 20 -5.51 -17.31 -15.75
C LEU A 20 -4.90 -17.97 -14.51
N ASP A 21 -3.89 -18.82 -14.71
CA ASP A 21 -3.14 -19.45 -13.62
C ASP A 21 -2.51 -18.37 -12.72
N ASP A 22 -2.87 -18.35 -11.44
CA ASP A 22 -2.32 -17.44 -10.45
C ASP A 22 -1.24 -18.11 -9.58
N GLU A 23 -0.91 -19.38 -9.78
CA GLU A 23 0.28 -19.99 -9.19
C GLU A 23 1.54 -19.57 -9.97
N HIS A 24 1.46 -19.61 -11.30
CA HIS A 24 2.52 -19.21 -12.23
C HIS A 24 2.01 -18.13 -13.21
N PRO A 25 1.77 -16.89 -12.71
CA PRO A 25 1.11 -15.88 -13.51
C PRO A 25 1.93 -15.48 -14.75
N PRO A 26 1.27 -15.19 -15.89
CA PRO A 26 1.97 -14.81 -17.11
C PRO A 26 2.80 -13.53 -16.95
N ARG A 27 3.79 -13.38 -17.83
CA ARG A 27 4.73 -12.26 -17.76
C ARG A 27 4.07 -10.91 -18.05
N ILE A 28 4.10 -9.98 -17.08
CA ILE A 28 3.93 -8.55 -17.36
C ILE A 28 5.19 -8.01 -18.05
N ARG A 29 5.03 -7.46 -19.26
CA ARG A 29 6.09 -6.79 -20.02
C ARG A 29 6.21 -5.33 -19.58
N GLY A 30 6.81 -5.11 -18.41
CA GLY A 30 6.97 -3.78 -17.83
C GLY A 30 6.98 -3.83 -16.31
N TYR A 31 6.61 -2.71 -15.70
CA TYR A 31 6.65 -2.49 -14.26
C TYR A 31 5.26 -2.11 -13.76
N LEU A 32 4.71 -2.89 -12.84
CA LEU A 32 3.45 -2.62 -12.16
C LEU A 32 3.70 -1.87 -10.85
N GLN A 33 3.12 -0.68 -10.71
CA GLN A 33 3.19 0.09 -9.47
C GLN A 33 2.74 -0.80 -8.32
N HIS A 34 3.56 -0.90 -7.27
CA HIS A 34 3.31 -1.83 -6.16
C HIS A 34 2.95 -1.14 -4.84
N GLY A 35 2.97 0.18 -4.81
CA GLY A 35 2.64 0.99 -3.64
C GLY A 35 2.28 2.42 -4.05
N TRP A 36 1.50 3.09 -3.22
CA TRP A 36 1.28 4.52 -3.35
C TRP A 36 2.55 5.28 -2.94
N ASN A 37 2.84 6.36 -3.66
CA ASN A 37 3.81 7.37 -3.23
C ASN A 37 3.44 8.73 -3.82
N VAL A 38 4.01 9.76 -3.22
CA VAL A 38 3.84 11.18 -3.60
C VAL A 38 4.37 11.49 -5.00
N GLY A 39 5.28 10.65 -5.50
CA GLY A 39 5.93 10.79 -6.78
C GLY A 39 5.14 10.16 -7.94
N CYS A 40 5.87 9.55 -8.87
CA CYS A 40 5.31 9.02 -10.11
C CYS A 40 4.91 7.53 -10.03
N GLY A 41 4.63 7.03 -8.83
CA GLY A 41 4.36 5.61 -8.59
C GLY A 41 5.62 4.77 -8.34
N TRP A 42 6.80 5.41 -8.27
CA TRP A 42 8.09 4.73 -8.11
C TRP A 42 9.06 5.50 -7.24
N ASN A 43 10.01 4.78 -6.63
CA ASN A 43 11.16 5.40 -5.98
C ASN A 43 11.95 6.24 -7.01
N PRO A 44 12.42 7.45 -6.65
CA PRO A 44 13.24 8.30 -7.52
C PRO A 44 14.40 7.59 -8.21
N VAL A 45 15.11 6.72 -7.48
CA VAL A 45 16.27 5.96 -7.98
C VAL A 45 15.88 4.62 -8.60
N HIS A 46 14.59 4.36 -8.84
CA HIS A 46 14.16 3.13 -9.47
C HIS A 46 14.63 3.08 -10.94
N GLU A 47 15.48 2.11 -11.24
CA GLU A 47 15.97 1.86 -12.59
C GLU A 47 14.91 1.12 -13.42
N PHE A 48 14.68 1.62 -14.63
CA PHE A 48 13.81 0.98 -15.60
C PHE A 48 14.64 0.56 -16.81
N PHE A 49 14.32 -0.60 -17.38
CA PHE A 49 14.79 -0.90 -18.73
C PHE A 49 14.23 0.09 -19.74
N ASP A 50 15.02 0.44 -20.74
CA ASP A 50 14.61 1.33 -21.81
C ASP A 50 13.39 0.77 -22.57
N GLY A 51 12.46 1.66 -22.91
CA GLY A 51 11.23 1.30 -23.59
C GLY A 51 10.18 0.59 -22.73
N ALA A 52 10.48 0.20 -21.48
CA ALA A 52 9.54 -0.54 -20.65
C ALA A 52 8.24 0.23 -20.36
N TRP A 53 7.12 -0.49 -20.43
CA TRP A 53 5.82 0.02 -19.98
C TRP A 53 5.78 0.15 -18.45
N ARG A 54 5.09 1.18 -17.99
CA ARG A 54 4.85 1.51 -16.58
C ARG A 54 3.34 1.50 -16.34
N TYR A 55 2.87 0.51 -15.61
CA TYR A 55 1.47 0.35 -15.27
C TYR A 55 1.24 1.01 -13.91
N THR A 56 0.56 2.16 -13.89
CA THR A 56 0.27 2.94 -12.68
C THR A 56 -1.18 2.80 -12.27
N TRP A 57 -1.48 2.97 -10.99
CA TRP A 57 -2.84 2.81 -10.48
C TRP A 57 -3.78 3.92 -10.97
N SER A 58 -3.30 5.15 -11.00
CA SER A 58 -4.10 6.33 -11.36
C SER A 58 -3.38 7.24 -12.35
N ASP A 59 -4.09 8.24 -12.88
CA ASP A 59 -3.52 9.20 -13.84
C ASP A 59 -2.50 10.16 -13.20
N ALA A 60 -2.67 10.46 -11.91
CA ALA A 60 -1.79 11.38 -11.19
C ALA A 60 -0.30 10.96 -11.20
N PRO A 61 0.10 9.72 -10.82
CA PRO A 61 1.48 9.26 -10.93
C PRO A 61 1.99 9.26 -12.39
N ARG A 62 1.14 8.98 -13.38
CA ARG A 62 1.51 9.10 -14.81
C ARG A 62 1.89 10.54 -15.16
N ARG A 63 1.05 11.53 -14.84
CA ARG A 63 1.33 12.96 -15.12
C ARG A 63 2.61 13.43 -14.43
N ARG A 64 2.81 13.01 -13.17
CA ARG A 64 4.05 13.28 -12.41
C ARG A 64 5.26 12.63 -13.09
N GLY A 65 5.12 11.41 -13.60
CA GLY A 65 6.14 10.71 -14.38
C GLY A 65 6.49 11.43 -15.69
N HIS A 66 5.49 11.89 -16.43
CA HIS A 66 5.68 12.66 -17.66
C HIS A 66 6.47 13.95 -17.42
N SER A 67 6.21 14.62 -16.29
CA SER A 67 6.92 15.82 -15.86
C SER A 67 8.40 15.55 -15.51
N LEU A 68 8.73 14.30 -15.16
CA LEU A 68 10.11 13.82 -14.96
C LEU A 68 10.75 13.29 -16.24
N GLY A 69 10.16 13.54 -17.41
CA GLY A 69 10.66 13.05 -18.70
C GLY A 69 10.38 11.55 -18.97
N ARG A 70 9.72 10.84 -18.05
CA ARG A 70 9.37 9.42 -18.25
C ARG A 70 8.19 9.30 -19.22
N ARG A 71 8.17 8.20 -19.99
CA ARG A 71 7.12 7.89 -20.99
C ARG A 71 6.61 6.47 -20.82
N ASN A 72 5.82 5.96 -21.76
CA ASN A 72 5.29 4.59 -21.79
C ASN A 72 4.55 4.23 -20.50
N TYR A 73 3.46 4.94 -20.25
CA TYR A 73 2.59 4.68 -19.10
C TYR A 73 1.22 4.18 -19.57
N HIS A 74 0.66 3.24 -18.81
CA HIS A 74 -0.75 2.89 -18.86
C HIS A 74 -1.33 2.95 -17.44
N VAL A 75 -2.55 3.46 -17.31
CA VAL A 75 -3.27 3.49 -16.04
C VAL A 75 -4.13 2.24 -15.96
N VAL A 76 -4.07 1.52 -14.83
CA VAL A 76 -4.68 0.19 -14.69
C VAL A 76 -5.47 -0.01 -13.40
N GLY A 77 -5.57 0.99 -12.52
CA GLY A 77 -6.13 0.79 -11.18
C GLY A 77 -5.21 0.00 -10.26
N ALA A 78 -5.46 0.06 -8.95
CA ALA A 78 -4.70 -0.70 -7.96
C ALA A 78 -5.14 -2.18 -7.94
N PRO A 79 -4.22 -3.16 -7.95
CA PRO A 79 -4.54 -4.59 -7.80
C PRO A 79 -5.42 -4.92 -6.59
N PHE A 80 -5.37 -4.11 -5.53
CA PHE A 80 -6.23 -4.26 -4.36
C PHE A 80 -7.73 -4.11 -4.69
N LEU A 81 -8.09 -3.24 -5.62
CA LEU A 81 -9.50 -3.06 -6.04
C LEU A 81 -10.02 -4.27 -6.82
N TYR A 82 -9.18 -4.87 -7.67
CA TYR A 82 -9.49 -6.14 -8.35
C TYR A 82 -9.64 -7.29 -7.36
N LEU A 83 -8.81 -7.32 -6.32
CA LEU A 83 -8.96 -8.29 -5.24
C LEU A 83 -10.30 -8.12 -4.52
N MET A 84 -10.75 -6.90 -4.26
CA MET A 84 -12.05 -6.67 -3.64
C MET A 84 -13.22 -7.14 -4.52
N GLU A 85 -13.10 -7.06 -5.86
CA GLU A 85 -14.07 -7.60 -6.81
C GLU A 85 -14.05 -9.13 -6.85
N LEU A 86 -12.86 -9.74 -6.81
CA LEU A 86 -12.68 -11.19 -6.75
C LEU A 86 -13.21 -11.82 -5.45
N GLU A 87 -13.10 -11.08 -4.36
CA GLU A 87 -13.34 -11.56 -2.99
C GLU A 87 -14.30 -10.61 -2.26
N PRO A 88 -15.56 -10.48 -2.68
CA PRO A 88 -16.50 -9.53 -2.08
C PRO A 88 -16.75 -9.84 -0.60
N ASP A 89 -16.75 -11.11 -0.22
CA ASP A 89 -17.11 -11.57 1.14
C ASP A 89 -15.90 -11.80 2.05
N LEU A 90 -14.67 -11.78 1.52
CA LEU A 90 -13.47 -12.11 2.30
C LEU A 90 -13.30 -11.15 3.49
N GLY A 91 -13.42 -11.69 4.71
CA GLY A 91 -13.33 -10.93 5.96
C GLY A 91 -14.44 -9.90 6.17
N ALA A 92 -15.48 -9.89 5.33
CA ALA A 92 -16.63 -9.03 5.52
C ALA A 92 -17.37 -9.42 6.80
N VAL A 93 -17.60 -8.44 7.67
CA VAL A 93 -18.45 -8.57 8.85
C VAL A 93 -19.48 -7.44 8.82
N PRO A 94 -20.63 -7.58 9.48
CA PRO A 94 -21.59 -6.48 9.62
C PRO A 94 -20.93 -5.23 10.19
N GLU A 95 -21.32 -4.04 9.70
CA GLU A 95 -20.70 -2.77 10.10
C GLU A 95 -20.75 -2.56 11.63
N ALA A 96 -21.83 -3.01 12.28
CA ALA A 96 -21.99 -2.93 13.74
C ALA A 96 -21.01 -3.82 14.53
N GLU A 97 -20.42 -4.84 13.88
CA GLU A 97 -19.46 -5.77 14.49
C GLU A 97 -18.00 -5.36 14.27
N ARG A 98 -17.73 -4.46 13.31
CA ARG A 98 -16.39 -3.92 13.11
C ARG A 98 -15.96 -3.22 14.39
N SER A 99 -14.68 -3.33 14.77
CA SER A 99 -14.17 -2.67 15.98
C SER A 99 -12.66 -2.43 15.91
N GLY A 100 -12.16 -1.53 16.76
CA GLY A 100 -10.76 -1.22 16.92
C GLY A 100 -10.15 -0.35 15.81
N THR A 101 -8.88 -0.06 16.01
CA THR A 101 -8.03 0.69 15.08
C THR A 101 -6.87 -0.18 14.61
N LEU A 102 -6.77 -0.35 13.28
CA LEU A 102 -5.61 -0.97 12.66
C LEU A 102 -4.58 0.10 12.34
N TRP A 103 -3.47 0.06 13.04
CA TRP A 103 -2.43 1.08 12.99
C TRP A 103 -1.24 0.64 12.13
N PHE A 104 -0.91 1.38 11.09
CA PHE A 104 0.27 1.16 10.26
C PHE A 104 1.39 2.11 10.67
N LEU A 105 2.45 1.52 11.20
CA LEU A 105 3.67 2.27 11.45
C LEU A 105 4.44 2.50 10.16
N PHE A 106 5.09 3.66 10.07
CA PHE A 106 6.10 3.90 9.07
C PHE A 106 7.33 3.02 9.35
N HIS A 107 7.76 2.28 8.34
CA HIS A 107 8.87 1.33 8.39
C HIS A 107 9.97 1.73 7.42
N GLY A 108 11.18 1.22 7.66
CA GLY A 108 12.28 1.36 6.72
C GLY A 108 12.01 0.49 5.49
N TRP A 109 12.93 0.48 4.53
CA TRP A 109 12.87 -0.46 3.42
C TRP A 109 14.21 -1.17 3.25
N GLU A 110 14.14 -2.40 2.73
CA GLU A 110 15.32 -3.25 2.54
C GLU A 110 16.20 -2.72 1.42
N GLY A 111 17.42 -2.32 1.76
CA GLY A 111 18.45 -1.92 0.82
C GLY A 111 19.80 -2.59 1.07
N GLY A 112 19.84 -3.80 1.65
CA GLY A 112 21.09 -4.56 1.83
C GLY A 112 22.21 -3.76 2.52
N GLY A 113 21.90 -3.12 3.66
CA GLY A 113 22.82 -2.20 4.35
C GLY A 113 22.79 -0.74 3.89
N LYS A 114 22.05 -0.43 2.81
CA LYS A 114 21.69 0.93 2.35
C LYS A 114 20.20 1.28 2.56
N GLY A 115 19.47 0.40 3.24
CA GLY A 115 18.10 0.70 3.69
C GLY A 115 18.14 1.80 4.73
N GLY A 116 17.30 2.83 4.58
CA GLY A 116 17.30 3.97 5.50
C GLY A 116 16.92 3.52 6.91
N LYS A 117 17.78 3.81 7.90
CA LYS A 117 17.43 3.65 9.30
C LYS A 117 16.35 4.67 9.64
N ILE A 118 15.30 4.23 10.32
CA ILE A 118 14.30 5.16 10.86
C ILE A 118 14.86 5.74 12.15
N GLN A 119 14.78 7.06 12.26
CA GLN A 119 14.89 7.79 13.52
C GLN A 119 13.52 8.35 13.87
N GLY A 120 13.01 8.04 15.06
CA GLY A 120 11.69 8.48 15.49
C GLY A 120 11.47 8.21 16.97
N ASP A 121 10.57 8.97 17.59
CA ASP A 121 10.23 8.80 19.00
C ASP A 121 9.07 7.81 19.15
N HIS A 122 9.41 6.53 19.23
CA HIS A 122 8.44 5.45 19.43
C HIS A 122 7.64 5.61 20.73
N ALA A 123 8.26 6.12 21.80
CA ALA A 123 7.59 6.28 23.10
C ALA A 123 6.52 7.38 23.03
N ARG A 124 6.86 8.51 22.41
CA ARG A 124 5.90 9.59 22.15
C ARG A 124 4.76 9.13 21.25
N LEU A 125 5.06 8.40 20.18
CA LEU A 125 4.03 7.89 19.29
C LEU A 125 3.07 6.92 20.03
N ILE A 126 3.60 6.03 20.86
CA ILE A 126 2.80 5.14 21.70
C ILE A 126 1.89 5.94 22.64
N SER A 127 2.39 7.01 23.27
CA SER A 127 1.58 7.88 24.13
C SER A 127 0.44 8.53 23.33
N GLU A 128 0.76 9.10 22.17
CA GLU A 128 -0.23 9.80 21.36
C GLU A 128 -1.31 8.86 20.79
N ILE A 129 -0.95 7.61 20.44
CA ILE A 129 -1.92 6.58 20.05
C ILE A 129 -2.88 6.30 21.21
N ARG A 130 -2.36 6.07 22.42
CA ARG A 130 -3.18 5.78 23.62
C ARG A 130 -4.08 6.94 24.03
N GLU A 131 -3.63 8.18 23.81
CA GLU A 131 -4.41 9.38 24.10
C GLU A 131 -5.53 9.62 23.08
N THR A 132 -5.36 9.11 21.85
CA THR A 132 -6.26 9.41 20.73
C THR A 132 -7.26 8.29 20.48
N GLU A 133 -6.81 7.03 20.47
CA GLU A 133 -7.65 5.89 20.11
C GLU A 133 -8.41 5.36 21.32
N THR A 134 -9.74 5.28 21.20
CA THR A 134 -10.63 4.88 22.30
C THR A 134 -10.99 3.39 22.30
N GLU A 135 -10.73 2.70 21.20
CA GLU A 135 -10.95 1.26 21.04
C GLU A 135 -9.60 0.52 20.98
N PRO A 136 -9.56 -0.82 21.11
CA PRO A 136 -8.32 -1.59 21.01
C PRO A 136 -7.56 -1.28 19.71
N VAL A 137 -6.24 -1.14 19.83
CA VAL A 137 -5.36 -0.85 18.70
C VAL A 137 -4.50 -2.07 18.38
N THR A 138 -4.50 -2.45 17.10
CA THR A 138 -3.63 -3.49 16.56
C THR A 138 -2.59 -2.83 15.66
N ILE A 139 -1.31 -3.01 15.99
CA ILE A 139 -0.17 -2.45 15.27
C ILE A 139 0.25 -3.41 14.15
N SER A 140 0.27 -2.93 12.91
CA SER A 140 0.88 -3.61 11.77
C SER A 140 2.35 -3.21 11.62
N LEU A 141 3.24 -4.20 11.76
CA LEU A 141 4.66 -4.07 11.46
C LEU A 141 4.98 -4.66 10.08
N TYR A 142 5.86 -3.99 9.33
CA TYR A 142 6.50 -4.62 8.19
C TYR A 142 7.39 -5.77 8.66
N TYR A 143 7.58 -6.82 7.84
CA TYR A 143 8.11 -8.08 8.34
C TYR A 143 9.52 -7.96 8.92
N THR A 144 10.35 -7.05 8.41
CA THR A 144 11.70 -6.83 8.94
C THR A 144 11.68 -6.28 10.36
N GLU A 145 10.75 -5.39 10.67
CA GLU A 145 10.53 -4.85 12.01
C GLU A 145 9.79 -5.87 12.89
N PHE A 146 8.87 -6.66 12.32
CA PHE A 146 8.17 -7.71 13.04
C PHE A 146 9.10 -8.84 13.49
N GLU A 147 10.11 -9.17 12.68
CA GLU A 147 11.13 -10.18 12.99
C GLU A 147 12.16 -9.69 14.02
N ARG A 148 12.17 -8.39 14.34
CA ARG A 148 13.02 -7.78 15.36
C ARG A 148 12.30 -7.76 16.72
N PRO A 149 12.63 -8.68 17.66
CA PRO A 149 11.87 -8.82 18.89
C PRO A 149 11.88 -7.57 19.76
N GLU A 150 12.92 -6.76 19.68
CA GLU A 150 13.03 -5.50 20.42
C GLU A 150 12.01 -4.45 19.95
N VAL A 151 11.75 -4.36 18.64
CA VAL A 151 10.75 -3.45 18.07
C VAL A 151 9.36 -3.97 18.39
N ARG A 152 9.10 -5.26 18.11
CA ARG A 152 7.80 -5.88 18.37
C ARG A 152 7.40 -5.79 19.84
N ARG A 153 8.30 -6.15 20.76
CA ARG A 153 8.04 -6.12 22.21
C ARG A 153 7.80 -4.72 22.76
N ALA A 154 8.30 -3.67 22.11
CA ALA A 154 8.03 -2.30 22.55
C ALA A 154 6.52 -1.97 22.48
N TYR A 155 5.87 -2.38 21.39
CA TYR A 155 4.43 -2.20 21.21
C TYR A 155 3.60 -3.21 22.01
N GLU A 156 4.02 -4.47 22.08
CA GLU A 156 3.34 -5.48 22.92
C GLU A 156 3.33 -5.07 24.41
N LYS A 157 4.45 -4.56 24.93
CA LYS A 157 4.55 -4.02 26.31
C LYS A 157 3.68 -2.78 26.52
N ALA A 158 3.39 -2.04 25.44
CA ALA A 158 2.44 -0.95 25.45
C ALA A 158 0.98 -1.43 25.38
N GLY A 159 0.72 -2.73 25.46
CA GLY A 159 -0.64 -3.29 25.50
C GLY A 159 -1.32 -3.37 24.14
N PHE A 160 -0.57 -3.16 23.04
CA PHE A 160 -1.10 -3.33 21.70
C PHE A 160 -0.95 -4.77 21.22
N GLU A 161 -1.91 -5.23 20.43
CA GLU A 161 -1.69 -6.40 19.57
C GLU A 161 -0.74 -6.01 18.44
N VAL A 162 0.15 -6.93 18.03
CA VAL A 162 1.09 -6.67 16.94
C VAL A 162 1.00 -7.77 15.89
N ILE A 163 0.78 -7.38 14.63
CA ILE A 163 0.61 -8.29 13.50
C ILE A 163 1.57 -7.97 12.35
N CYS A 164 1.69 -8.92 11.42
CA CYS A 164 2.41 -8.77 10.15
C CYS A 164 1.66 -9.50 9.05
N PHE A 165 1.55 -8.87 7.87
CA PHE A 165 0.82 -9.42 6.73
C PHE A 165 1.64 -10.38 5.86
N GLY A 166 2.93 -10.50 6.12
CA GLY A 166 3.82 -11.41 5.42
C GLY A 166 4.99 -10.70 4.73
N LYS A 167 5.78 -11.49 4.01
CA LYS A 167 7.01 -11.03 3.36
C LYS A 167 6.72 -10.49 1.97
N ARG A 168 7.34 -9.36 1.63
CA ARG A 168 7.34 -8.82 0.26
C ARG A 168 8.06 -9.74 -0.72
N GLY A 169 9.09 -10.44 -0.23
CA GLY A 169 10.00 -11.25 -1.02
C GLY A 169 11.04 -10.41 -1.78
N TRP A 170 12.03 -11.09 -2.34
CA TRP A 170 13.08 -10.49 -3.17
C TRP A 170 13.48 -11.45 -4.27
N ASN A 171 13.74 -10.93 -5.47
CA ASN A 171 14.18 -11.72 -6.63
C ASN A 171 13.41 -13.04 -6.84
N TYR A 172 12.07 -12.97 -6.81
CA TYR A 172 11.13 -14.10 -6.97
C TYR A 172 11.06 -15.09 -5.80
N GLU A 173 11.83 -14.89 -4.73
CA GLU A 173 11.85 -15.76 -3.56
C GLU A 173 11.09 -15.14 -2.38
N GLY A 174 10.39 -15.99 -1.62
CA GLY A 174 9.79 -15.62 -0.33
C GLY A 174 8.64 -14.60 -0.37
N THR A 175 8.07 -14.32 -1.55
CA THR A 175 6.90 -13.43 -1.67
C THR A 175 5.66 -14.12 -1.08
N ASP A 176 5.03 -13.49 -0.09
CA ASP A 176 3.73 -13.93 0.41
C ASP A 176 2.63 -13.52 -0.58
N ARG A 177 2.19 -14.48 -1.40
CA ARG A 177 1.14 -14.28 -2.41
C ARG A 177 -0.21 -13.91 -1.79
N ARG A 178 -0.41 -14.15 -0.50
CA ARG A 178 -1.63 -13.83 0.26
C ARG A 178 -1.51 -12.51 1.04
N PHE A 179 -0.43 -11.74 0.89
CA PHE A 179 -0.23 -10.49 1.62
C PHE A 179 -1.42 -9.53 1.51
N LEU A 180 -1.88 -9.21 0.29
CA LEU A 180 -3.03 -8.32 0.10
C LEU A 180 -4.36 -8.96 0.53
N TYR A 181 -4.49 -10.28 0.46
CA TYR A 181 -5.67 -11.00 0.97
C TYR A 181 -5.80 -10.85 2.49
N LYS A 182 -4.70 -11.05 3.21
CA LYS A 182 -4.65 -10.87 4.67
C LYS A 182 -4.95 -9.42 5.06
N GLN A 183 -4.45 -8.44 4.29
CA GLN A 183 -4.79 -7.04 4.51
C GLN A 183 -6.29 -6.78 4.29
N LEU A 184 -6.87 -7.23 3.18
CA LEU A 184 -8.31 -7.03 2.91
C LEU A 184 -9.17 -7.66 4.00
N GLU A 185 -8.88 -8.91 4.35
CA GLU A 185 -9.58 -9.63 5.41
C GLU A 185 -9.51 -8.89 6.75
N THR A 186 -8.34 -8.33 7.08
CA THR A 186 -8.15 -7.60 8.33
C THR A 186 -8.87 -6.26 8.28
N PHE A 187 -8.70 -5.44 7.23
CA PHE A 187 -9.34 -4.13 7.13
C PHE A 187 -10.86 -4.20 7.33
N ARG A 188 -11.52 -5.20 6.74
CA ARG A 188 -12.98 -5.36 6.84
C ARG A 188 -13.48 -5.67 8.24
N ARG A 189 -12.62 -6.07 9.19
CA ARG A 189 -12.96 -6.27 10.60
C ARG A 189 -12.77 -5.02 11.46
N PHE A 190 -12.00 -4.04 11.00
CA PHE A 190 -11.65 -2.86 11.77
C PHE A 190 -12.53 -1.66 11.41
N LYS A 191 -12.89 -0.83 12.40
CA LYS A 191 -13.61 0.44 12.16
C LYS A 191 -12.67 1.50 11.59
N ARG A 192 -11.45 1.58 12.13
CA ARG A 192 -10.49 2.64 11.81
C ARG A 192 -9.20 2.08 11.22
N VAL A 193 -8.61 2.84 10.30
CA VAL A 193 -7.25 2.65 9.81
C VAL A 193 -6.45 3.90 10.14
N ALA A 194 -5.31 3.76 10.79
CA ALA A 194 -4.50 4.89 11.19
C ALA A 194 -3.04 4.68 10.83
N ALA A 195 -2.30 5.76 10.62
CA ALA A 195 -0.86 5.70 10.36
C ALA A 195 -0.16 6.99 10.77
N ASN A 196 1.14 6.92 11.03
CA ASN A 196 1.94 8.14 11.25
C ASN A 196 2.43 8.80 9.95
N ARG A 197 2.21 8.17 8.79
CA ARG A 197 2.35 8.79 7.47
C ARG A 197 1.22 8.36 6.56
N LEU A 198 0.80 9.27 5.67
CA LEU A 198 -0.08 8.90 4.56
C LEU A 198 0.64 7.85 3.71
N SER A 199 -0.02 6.70 3.52
CA SER A 199 0.59 5.52 2.93
C SER A 199 -0.44 4.69 2.17
N THR A 200 0.03 3.73 1.39
CA THR A 200 -0.81 2.75 0.68
C THR A 200 -1.86 2.10 1.58
N ALA A 201 -1.49 1.77 2.81
CA ALA A 201 -2.37 1.07 3.75
C ALA A 201 -3.58 1.91 4.16
N VAL A 202 -3.41 3.24 4.31
CA VAL A 202 -4.53 4.15 4.60
C VAL A 202 -5.53 4.11 3.45
N PHE A 203 -5.07 4.24 2.20
CA PHE A 203 -5.94 4.16 1.03
C PHE A 203 -6.64 2.81 0.91
N PHE A 204 -5.95 1.70 1.15
CA PHE A 204 -6.57 0.37 1.14
C PHE A 204 -7.62 0.20 2.23
N GLY A 205 -7.35 0.69 3.45
CA GLY A 205 -8.30 0.67 4.54
C GLY A 205 -9.55 1.51 4.24
N VAL A 206 -9.39 2.72 3.69
CA VAL A 206 -10.52 3.56 3.26
C VAL A 206 -11.34 2.86 2.18
N ALA A 207 -10.68 2.27 1.19
CA ALA A 207 -11.36 1.51 0.14
C ALA A 207 -12.14 0.30 0.70
N ALA A 208 -11.60 -0.36 1.72
CA ALA A 208 -12.26 -1.44 2.45
C ALA A 208 -13.32 -0.96 3.48
N GLY A 209 -13.53 0.36 3.59
CA GLY A 209 -14.58 0.97 4.40
C GLY A 209 -14.17 1.44 5.78
N CYS A 210 -12.89 1.47 6.13
CA CYS A 210 -12.41 2.02 7.40
C CYS A 210 -12.47 3.55 7.42
N THR A 211 -12.67 4.12 8.60
CA THR A 211 -12.47 5.57 8.86
C THR A 211 -10.96 5.85 9.00
N PRO A 212 -10.37 6.77 8.23
CA PRO A 212 -8.93 7.00 8.25
C PRO A 212 -8.48 7.99 9.34
N ALA A 213 -7.23 7.86 9.76
CA ALA A 213 -6.49 8.87 10.51
C ALA A 213 -5.01 8.88 10.10
N VAL A 214 -4.40 10.07 10.04
CA VAL A 214 -2.96 10.23 9.76
C VAL A 214 -2.37 11.28 10.69
N TYR A 215 -1.67 10.82 11.74
CA TYR A 215 -1.16 11.69 12.79
C TYR A 215 0.03 11.09 13.54
N GLY A 216 0.67 11.91 14.37
CA GLY A 216 1.82 11.54 15.17
C GLY A 216 3.15 11.84 14.47
N ASP A 217 4.24 11.43 15.10
CA ASP A 217 5.59 11.61 14.55
C ASP A 217 5.70 10.83 13.23
N PRO A 218 5.84 11.50 12.06
CA PRO A 218 6.02 10.80 10.80
C PRO A 218 7.33 9.99 10.76
N MET A 219 8.21 10.19 11.75
CA MET A 219 9.57 9.68 11.83
C MET A 219 10.41 10.20 10.65
N ALA A 220 11.73 10.10 10.76
CA ALA A 220 12.66 10.48 9.71
C ALA A 220 13.33 9.23 9.13
N LEU A 221 13.40 9.16 7.80
CA LEU A 221 14.27 8.20 7.13
C LEU A 221 15.63 8.89 6.95
N GLU A 222 16.72 8.25 7.38
CA GLU A 222 18.06 8.76 7.12
C GLU A 222 18.30 8.88 5.60
N GLY A 223 18.62 10.08 5.12
CA GLY A 223 18.78 10.37 3.69
C GLY A 223 17.48 10.66 2.92
N ASP A 224 16.35 10.87 3.60
CA ASP A 224 15.10 11.31 2.96
C ASP A 224 15.36 12.62 2.20
N ASN A 225 15.12 12.62 0.89
CA ASN A 225 15.31 13.82 0.08
C ASN A 225 13.96 14.57 -0.01
N PRO A 226 13.86 15.76 0.60
CA PRO A 226 12.61 16.53 0.66
C PRO A 226 12.00 16.80 -0.72
N LEU A 227 12.82 16.86 -1.78
CA LEU A 227 12.41 17.13 -3.16
C LEU A 227 11.48 16.05 -3.73
N PHE A 228 11.53 14.81 -3.23
CA PHE A 228 10.72 13.71 -3.73
C PHE A 228 9.39 13.51 -3.00
N GLY A 229 9.07 14.43 -2.09
CA GLY A 229 7.73 14.54 -1.53
C GLY A 229 7.62 14.14 -0.07
N GLY A 230 8.54 14.63 0.75
CA GLY A 230 8.40 14.59 2.20
C GLY A 230 7.10 15.23 2.70
N GLN A 231 6.90 15.23 4.01
CA GLN A 231 5.62 15.58 4.65
C GLN A 231 5.04 16.93 4.21
N ALA A 232 5.86 17.93 3.91
CA ALA A 232 5.39 19.23 3.41
C ALA A 232 4.63 19.13 2.07
N ARG A 233 5.07 18.25 1.16
CA ARG A 233 4.36 18.03 -0.11
C ARG A 233 3.06 17.29 0.12
N ILE A 234 3.03 16.33 1.04
CA ILE A 234 1.81 15.61 1.42
C ILE A 234 0.79 16.60 1.97
N ALA A 235 1.18 17.43 2.95
CA ALA A 235 0.31 18.42 3.56
C ALA A 235 -0.26 19.44 2.57
N ARG A 236 0.47 19.74 1.49
CA ARG A 236 -0.02 20.62 0.43
C ARG A 236 -0.98 19.94 -0.55
N LEU A 237 -0.72 18.67 -0.88
CA LEU A 237 -1.43 17.97 -1.96
C LEU A 237 -2.63 17.16 -1.47
N TRP A 238 -2.60 16.71 -0.22
CA TRP A 238 -3.66 15.94 0.42
C TRP A 238 -3.90 16.43 1.86
N PRO A 239 -4.11 17.74 2.09
CA PRO A 239 -4.40 18.25 3.44
C PRO A 239 -5.62 17.56 4.08
N GLU A 240 -6.60 17.17 3.27
CA GLU A 240 -7.81 16.47 3.69
C GLU A 240 -7.53 15.04 4.20
N MET A 241 -6.36 14.47 3.90
CA MET A 241 -5.96 13.13 4.34
C MET A 241 -5.10 13.16 5.61
N LEU A 242 -5.00 14.30 6.29
CA LEU A 242 -4.15 14.48 7.48
C LEU A 242 -4.97 14.90 8.70
N GLY A 243 -4.68 14.29 9.84
CA GLY A 243 -5.35 14.57 11.10
C GLY A 243 -5.77 13.31 11.86
N LYS A 244 -6.16 13.51 13.12
CA LYS A 244 -6.72 12.45 13.98
C LYS A 244 -8.14 12.08 13.60
N GLU A 245 -8.88 13.06 13.09
CA GLU A 245 -10.19 12.90 12.48
C GLU A 245 -10.12 13.44 11.06
N ILE A 246 -10.57 12.62 10.12
CA ILE A 246 -10.57 12.93 8.69
C ILE A 246 -12.01 12.81 8.19
N ASP A 247 -12.43 13.76 7.37
CA ASP A 247 -13.73 13.69 6.71
C ASP A 247 -13.79 12.46 5.79
N LEU A 248 -14.73 11.56 6.08
CA LEU A 248 -14.79 10.25 5.42
C LEU A 248 -15.18 10.36 3.95
N GLU A 249 -16.03 11.33 3.59
CA GLU A 249 -16.44 11.53 2.20
C GLU A 249 -15.27 12.03 1.35
N ALA A 250 -14.56 13.07 1.82
CA ALA A 250 -13.35 13.57 1.20
C ALA A 250 -12.29 12.47 1.08
N ALA A 251 -12.09 11.68 2.14
CA ALA A 251 -11.12 10.60 2.11
C ALA A 251 -11.47 9.50 1.10
N ARG A 252 -12.75 9.15 0.97
CA ARG A 252 -13.22 8.19 -0.05
C ARG A 252 -13.00 8.74 -1.46
N ALA A 253 -13.33 10.01 -1.70
CA ALA A 253 -13.12 10.65 -2.99
C ALA A 253 -11.64 10.66 -3.38
N THR A 254 -10.75 11.07 -2.47
CA THR A 254 -9.30 11.05 -2.70
C THR A 254 -8.77 9.63 -2.88
N THR A 255 -9.28 8.66 -2.11
CA THR A 255 -8.90 7.25 -2.23
C THR A 255 -9.26 6.67 -3.60
N ASP A 256 -10.47 6.93 -4.09
CA ASP A 256 -10.92 6.44 -5.39
C ASP A 256 -10.08 7.00 -6.54
N VAL A 257 -9.65 8.26 -6.43
CA VAL A 257 -8.73 8.88 -7.39
C VAL A 257 -7.34 8.27 -7.31
N GLU A 258 -6.74 8.17 -6.11
CA GLU A 258 -5.36 7.71 -5.96
C GLU A 258 -5.19 6.21 -6.26
N LEU A 259 -6.18 5.38 -5.92
CA LEU A 259 -6.23 3.95 -6.28
C LEU A 259 -6.72 3.70 -7.70
N GLY A 260 -7.26 4.73 -8.38
CA GLY A 260 -7.69 4.65 -9.77
C GLY A 260 -8.92 3.78 -9.97
N ARG A 261 -9.92 3.88 -9.10
CA ARG A 261 -11.22 3.20 -9.25
C ARG A 261 -11.87 3.43 -10.63
N PRO A 262 -11.83 4.65 -11.22
CA PRO A 262 -12.38 4.88 -12.56
C PRO A 262 -11.59 4.20 -13.70
N TYR A 263 -10.42 3.65 -13.41
CA TYR A 263 -9.52 3.02 -14.39
C TYR A 263 -9.49 1.49 -14.26
N LEU A 264 -10.37 0.90 -13.43
CA LEU A 264 -10.57 -0.54 -13.45
C LEU A 264 -11.09 -0.95 -14.82
N MET A 265 -10.50 -2.00 -15.35
CA MET A 265 -10.82 -2.55 -16.67
C MET A 265 -11.31 -3.99 -16.56
N PRO A 266 -12.24 -4.42 -17.42
CA PRO A 266 -12.68 -5.81 -17.47
C PRO A 266 -11.54 -6.80 -17.75
N PRO A 267 -11.71 -8.09 -17.41
CA PRO A 267 -10.70 -9.13 -17.63
C PRO A 267 -10.18 -9.24 -19.08
N ALA A 268 -11.03 -9.00 -20.08
CA ALA A 268 -10.62 -9.06 -21.49
C ALA A 268 -9.68 -7.91 -21.89
N GLU A 269 -9.96 -6.70 -21.42
CA GLU A 269 -9.12 -5.52 -21.68
C GLU A 269 -7.77 -5.64 -20.98
N MET A 270 -7.75 -6.11 -19.74
CA MET A 270 -6.52 -6.39 -18.99
C MET A 270 -5.64 -7.41 -19.71
N ARG A 271 -6.24 -8.50 -20.21
CA ARG A 271 -5.51 -9.53 -20.98
C ARG A 271 -4.94 -8.98 -22.27
N MET A 272 -5.69 -8.14 -22.99
CA MET A 272 -5.20 -7.48 -24.20
C MET A 272 -4.04 -6.54 -23.89
N LEU A 273 -4.17 -5.69 -22.86
CA LEU A 273 -3.15 -4.72 -22.45
C LEU A 273 -1.84 -5.41 -22.05
N LEU A 274 -1.92 -6.51 -21.29
CA LEU A 274 -0.77 -7.22 -20.76
C LEU A 274 -0.20 -8.29 -21.72
N ASP A 275 -0.79 -8.45 -22.91
CA ASP A 275 -0.42 -9.49 -23.89
C ASP A 275 -0.51 -10.90 -23.28
N TRP A 276 -1.61 -11.18 -22.57
CA TRP A 276 -1.89 -12.45 -21.88
C TRP A 276 -2.92 -13.33 -22.60
N ASN A 277 -3.35 -12.92 -23.80
CA ASN A 277 -4.23 -13.74 -24.62
C ASN A 277 -3.49 -15.01 -25.09
N ALA A 278 -4.22 -16.11 -25.23
CA ALA A 278 -3.72 -17.29 -25.93
C ALA A 278 -3.30 -16.86 -27.35
N ARG A 279 -2.10 -17.26 -27.75
CA ARG A 279 -1.63 -17.09 -29.12
C ARG A 279 -1.87 -18.41 -29.84
N ASP A 280 -2.60 -18.34 -30.94
CA ASP A 280 -2.71 -19.45 -31.90
C ASP A 280 -1.34 -19.75 -32.53
#